data_AF-A0A7S8IJ87-F1
#
_entry.id   AF-A0A7S8IJ87-F1
#
_cell.length_a   1.000
_cell.length_b   1.000
_cell.length_c   1.000
_cell.angle_alpha   90.00
_cell.angle_beta   90.00
_cell.angle_gamma   90.00
#
_symmetry.space_group_name_H-M   'P 1'
#
loop_
_entity.id
_entity.type
_entity.pdbx_description
1 polymer ?
#
loop_
_entity_poly.entity_id
_entity_poly.type
_entity_poly.pdbx_seq_one_letter_code
_entity_poly.pdbx_strand_id
1 'polypeptide(L)'
;MLRALFGLWLAPIILFWGWYFLSVNDINFGFIILSRRLHDLLFELYGQLLGIDPEIIPGLVARACVFDGFLVSLIIAYRRRKPLLAWARNIRERYLGDGPARST
;
A
#
# COMPACT_ATOMS: atom_id res chain seq x y z
N MET A 1 3.40 15.99 7.55
CA MET A 1 2.04 15.48 7.79
C MET A 1 1.59 14.40 6.78
N LEU A 2 1.66 14.57 5.46
CA LEU A 2 1.09 13.56 4.53
C LEU A 2 1.92 12.28 4.31
N ARG A 3 3.22 12.27 4.63
CA ARG A 3 4.07 11.06 4.57
C ARG A 3 3.65 10.02 5.61
N ALA A 4 3.17 10.47 6.77
CA ALA A 4 2.65 9.59 7.83
C ALA A 4 1.35 8.91 7.41
N LEU A 5 0.49 9.60 6.63
CA LEU A 5 -0.76 9.02 6.13
C LEU A 5 -0.48 7.88 5.14
N PHE A 6 0.48 8.06 4.24
CA PHE A 6 0.93 6.97 3.35
C PHE A 6 1.64 5.85 4.10
N GLY A 7 2.48 6.16 5.10
CA GLY A 7 3.14 5.12 5.91
C GLY A 7 2.16 4.30 6.73
N LEU A 8 1.17 4.95 7.35
CA LEU A 8 0.09 4.29 8.10
C LEU A 8 -0.78 3.41 7.19
N TRP A 9 -0.89 3.78 5.92
CA TRP A 9 -1.68 3.05 4.92
C TRP A 9 -0.88 1.91 4.23
N LEU A 10 0.43 2.10 4.01
CA LEU A 10 1.34 1.04 3.54
C LEU A 10 1.58 -0.02 4.62
N ALA A 11 1.56 0.36 5.90
CA ALA A 11 1.82 -0.55 7.01
C ALA A 11 0.95 -1.81 6.99
N PRO A 12 -0.40 -1.74 6.90
CA PRO A 12 -1.23 -2.94 6.83
C PRO A 12 -1.00 -3.75 5.55
N ILE A 13 -0.71 -3.11 4.42
CA ILE A 13 -0.42 -3.83 3.16
C ILE A 13 0.89 -4.62 3.24
N ILE A 14 1.97 -3.96 3.69
CA ILE A 14 3.29 -4.58 3.82
C ILE A 14 3.24 -5.69 4.86
N LEU A 15 2.55 -5.46 5.98
CA LEU A 15 2.38 -6.48 7.00
C LEU A 15 1.62 -7.70 6.46
N PHE A 16 0.53 -7.47 5.72
CA PHE A 16 -0.28 -8.53 5.13
C PHE A 16 0.49 -9.33 4.07
N TRP A 17 1.14 -8.64 3.12
CA TRP A 17 1.95 -9.27 2.08
C TRP A 17 3.19 -9.96 2.63
N GLY A 18 3.88 -9.34 3.59
CA GLY A 18 5.04 -9.91 4.26
C GLY A 18 4.67 -11.20 4.99
N TRP A 19 3.60 -11.17 5.78
CA TRP A 19 3.09 -12.36 6.45
C TRP A 19 2.67 -13.46 5.47
N TYR A 20 1.88 -13.13 4.44
CA TYR A 20 1.45 -14.09 3.41
C TYR A 20 2.66 -14.74 2.71
N PHE A 21 3.65 -13.93 2.33
CA PHE A 21 4.87 -14.42 1.66
C PHE A 21 5.68 -15.33 2.58
N LEU A 22 5.88 -14.96 3.85
CA LEU A 22 6.56 -15.80 4.81
C LEU A 22 5.80 -17.12 5.04
N SER A 23 4.47 -17.07 5.10
CA SER A 23 3.64 -18.24 5.36
C SER A 23 3.64 -19.26 4.21
N VAL A 24 3.57 -18.78 2.97
CA VAL A 24 3.65 -19.65 1.78
C VAL A 24 5.04 -20.27 1.61
N ASN A 25 6.10 -19.55 1.99
CA ASN A 25 7.48 -20.07 1.97
C ASN A 25 7.82 -20.98 3.17
N ASP A 26 6.84 -21.31 4.02
CA ASP A 26 6.99 -22.14 5.22
C ASP A 26 8.06 -21.60 6.21
N ILE A 27 8.30 -20.28 6.18
CA ILE A 27 9.27 -19.62 7.06
C ILE A 27 8.62 -19.40 8.41
N ASN A 28 8.62 -20.46 9.21
CA ASN A 28 8.04 -20.47 10.54
C ASN A 28 9.13 -20.27 11.58
N PHE A 29 9.30 -19.02 12.04
CA PHE A 29 10.15 -18.67 13.19
C PHE A 29 9.56 -19.16 14.55
N GLY A 30 8.88 -20.30 14.57
CA GLY A 30 8.13 -20.82 15.73
C GLY A 30 6.74 -20.18 15.93
N PHE A 31 6.34 -19.25 15.07
CA PHE A 31 5.01 -18.63 15.13
C PHE A 31 3.98 -19.45 14.35
N ILE A 32 2.95 -19.95 15.04
CA ILE A 32 1.87 -20.77 14.45
C ILE A 32 1.10 -20.02 13.35
N ILE A 33 0.99 -18.70 13.47
CA ILE A 33 0.34 -17.82 12.47
C ILE A 33 1.07 -17.81 11.14
N LEU A 34 2.39 -18.02 11.09
CA LEU A 34 3.12 -18.11 9.82
C LEU A 34 2.99 -19.52 9.21
N SER A 35 2.38 -20.49 9.90
CA SER A 35 2.42 -21.87 9.42
C SER A 35 1.52 -22.07 8.22
N ARG A 36 2.04 -22.81 7.24
CA ARG A 36 1.29 -23.19 6.04
C ARG A 36 0.01 -23.94 6.41
N ARG A 37 0.07 -24.73 7.50
CA ARG A 37 -1.09 -25.45 8.05
C ARG A 37 -2.17 -24.53 8.61
N LEU A 38 -1.81 -23.44 9.30
CA LEU A 38 -2.80 -22.48 9.80
C LEU A 38 -3.40 -21.66 8.65
N HIS A 39 -2.59 -21.33 7.66
CA HIS A 39 -3.03 -20.72 6.41
C HIS A 39 -4.10 -21.60 5.74
N ASP A 40 -3.83 -22.89 5.54
CA ASP A 40 -4.77 -23.85 4.97
C ASP A 40 -6.05 -23.99 5.81
N LEU A 41 -5.91 -24.04 7.15
CA LEU A 41 -7.04 -24.16 8.08
C LEU A 41 -7.93 -22.91 8.09
N LEU A 42 -7.35 -21.72 7.98
CA LEU A 42 -8.11 -20.48 7.82
C LEU A 42 -8.87 -20.47 6.50
N PHE A 43 -8.27 -20.91 5.39
CA PHE A 43 -9.00 -20.97 4.11
C PHE A 43 -10.13 -21.97 4.12
N GLU A 44 -9.94 -23.14 4.75
CA GLU A 44 -11.01 -24.13 4.92
C GLU A 44 -12.17 -23.55 5.75
N LEU A 45 -11.84 -22.87 6.86
CA LEU A 45 -12.83 -22.24 7.74
C LEU A 45 -13.58 -21.08 7.04
N TYR A 46 -12.86 -20.22 6.31
CA TYR A 46 -13.47 -19.14 5.54
C TYR A 46 -14.28 -19.66 4.34
N GLY A 47 -13.84 -20.76 3.70
CA GLY A 47 -14.58 -21.43 2.63
C GLY A 47 -15.90 -22.00 3.12
N GLN A 48 -15.91 -22.62 4.31
CA GLN A 48 -17.15 -23.07 4.96
C GLN A 48 -18.07 -21.90 5.34
N LEU A 49 -17.53 -20.80 5.84
CA LEU A 49 -18.31 -19.63 6.27
C LEU A 49 -18.94 -18.86 5.10
N LEU A 50 -18.21 -18.69 3.99
CA LEU A 50 -18.69 -17.94 2.83
C LEU A 50 -19.35 -18.83 1.75
N GLY A 51 -19.16 -20.15 1.79
CA GLY A 51 -19.61 -21.06 0.74
C GLY A 51 -18.86 -20.87 -0.58
N ILE A 52 -17.62 -20.39 -0.52
CA ILE A 52 -16.76 -20.09 -1.67
C ILE A 52 -15.53 -20.99 -1.59
N ASP A 53 -14.99 -21.43 -2.73
CA ASP A 53 -13.80 -22.30 -2.74
C ASP A 53 -12.63 -21.69 -1.94
N PRO A 54 -12.01 -22.44 -1.02
CA PRO A 54 -10.94 -21.98 -0.14
C PRO A 54 -9.77 -21.33 -0.90
N GLU A 55 -9.51 -21.82 -2.11
CA GLU A 55 -8.34 -21.45 -2.92
C GLU A 55 -8.48 -20.06 -3.57
N ILE A 56 -9.71 -19.60 -3.82
CA ILE A 56 -9.96 -18.30 -4.48
C ILE A 56 -10.06 -17.13 -3.48
N ILE A 57 -10.35 -17.41 -2.21
CA ILE A 57 -10.47 -16.40 -1.14
C ILE A 57 -9.18 -15.57 -0.96
N PRO A 58 -7.97 -16.16 -0.82
CA PRO A 58 -6.76 -15.36 -0.66
C PRO A 58 -6.50 -14.49 -1.87
N GLY A 59 -6.77 -15.01 -3.08
CA GLY A 59 -6.65 -14.26 -4.32
C GLY A 59 -7.64 -13.09 -4.39
N LEU A 60 -8.88 -13.28 -3.96
CA LEU A 60 -9.91 -12.25 -3.89
C LEU A 60 -9.57 -11.15 -2.88
N VAL A 61 -9.12 -11.52 -1.68
CA VAL A 61 -8.71 -10.57 -0.64
C VAL A 61 -7.47 -9.81 -1.07
N ALA A 62 -6.46 -10.48 -1.63
CA ALA A 62 -5.26 -9.84 -2.16
C ALA A 62 -5.61 -8.84 -3.28
N ARG A 63 -6.49 -9.23 -4.22
CA ARG A 63 -6.98 -8.33 -5.28
C ARG A 63 -7.75 -7.15 -4.69
N ALA A 64 -8.60 -7.36 -3.70
CA ALA A 64 -9.34 -6.30 -3.02
C ALA A 64 -8.39 -5.31 -2.33
N CYS A 65 -7.37 -5.79 -1.62
CA CYS A 65 -6.37 -4.95 -0.97
C CYS A 65 -5.52 -4.17 -1.99
N VAL A 66 -5.12 -4.79 -3.10
CA VAL A 66 -4.38 -4.09 -4.18
C VAL A 66 -5.27 -3.05 -4.85
N PHE A 67 -6.54 -3.36 -5.07
CA PHE A 67 -7.51 -2.45 -5.67
C PHE A 67 -7.82 -1.26 -4.75
N ASP A 68 -8.00 -1.49 -3.45
CA ASP A 68 -8.14 -0.45 -2.42
C ASP A 68 -6.86 0.42 -2.35
N GLY A 69 -5.69 -0.25 -2.43
CA GLY A 69 -4.36 0.25 -2.84
C GLY A 69 -4.39 1.37 -3.83
N PHE A 70 -4.80 0.92 -4.99
CA PHE A 70 -4.81 1.69 -6.19
C PHE A 70 -5.82 2.84 -6.05
N LEU A 71 -7.02 2.59 -5.53
CA LEU A 71 -8.06 3.61 -5.35
C LEU A 71 -7.62 4.74 -4.41
N VAL A 72 -7.09 4.40 -3.24
CA VAL A 72 -6.62 5.40 -2.26
C VAL A 72 -5.46 6.21 -2.83
N SER A 73 -4.50 5.56 -3.48
CA SER A 73 -3.38 6.27 -4.13
C SER A 73 -3.86 7.16 -5.28
N LEU A 74 -4.83 6.73 -6.09
CA LEU A 74 -5.42 7.52 -7.16
C LEU A 74 -6.18 8.73 -6.62
N ILE A 75 -7.00 8.55 -5.58
CA ILE A 75 -7.75 9.62 -4.92
C ILE A 75 -6.79 10.65 -4.33
N ILE A 76 -5.70 10.22 -3.68
CA ILE A 76 -4.70 11.12 -3.13
C ILE A 76 -3.95 11.86 -4.24
N ALA A 77 -3.51 11.17 -5.29
CA ALA A 77 -2.85 11.78 -6.44
C ALA A 77 -3.76 12.83 -7.09
N TYR A 78 -5.04 12.50 -7.24
CA TYR A 78 -6.04 13.39 -7.81
C TYR A 78 -6.31 14.60 -6.89
N ARG A 79 -6.42 14.42 -5.56
CA ARG A 79 -6.55 15.55 -4.61
C ARG A 79 -5.30 16.41 -4.52
N ARG A 80 -4.12 15.85 -4.74
CA ARG A 80 -2.83 16.55 -4.62
C ARG A 80 -2.37 17.28 -5.88
N ARG A 81 -3.14 17.25 -6.96
CA ARG A 81 -2.84 18.02 -8.20
C ARG A 81 -2.58 19.52 -7.94
N LYS A 82 -3.37 20.16 -7.08
CA LYS A 82 -3.26 21.60 -6.79
C LYS A 82 -1.99 21.99 -5.98
N PRO A 83 -1.65 21.32 -4.87
CA PRO A 83 -0.45 21.67 -4.10
C PRO A 83 0.88 21.34 -4.80
N LEU A 84 0.97 20.30 -5.64
CA LEU A 84 2.20 20.03 -6.41
C LEU A 84 2.43 21.05 -7.52
N LEU A 85 1.39 21.47 -8.24
CA LEU A 85 1.50 22.55 -9.23
C LEU A 85 1.90 23.88 -8.59
N ALA A 86 1.36 24.19 -7.40
CA ALA A 86 1.76 25.37 -6.65
C ALA A 86 3.22 25.31 -6.19
N TRP A 87 3.71 24.15 -5.74
CA TRP A 87 5.12 23.94 -5.37
C TRP A 87 6.07 24.06 -6.58
N ALA A 88 5.72 23.44 -7.72
CA ALA A 88 6.51 23.55 -8.95
C ALA A 88 6.55 24.98 -9.50
N ARG A 89 5.44 25.73 -9.40
CA ARG A 89 5.40 27.15 -9.76
C ARG A 89 6.28 27.99 -8.84
N ASN A 90 6.25 27.72 -7.54
CA ASN A 90 7.06 28.43 -6.55
C ASN A 90 8.57 28.13 -6.73
N ILE A 91 8.94 26.91 -7.15
CA ILE A 91 10.32 26.59 -7.55
C ILE A 91 10.71 27.34 -8.82
N ARG A 92 9.86 27.34 -9.85
CA ARG A 92 10.11 28.06 -11.09
C ARG A 92 10.29 29.56 -10.87
N GLU A 93 9.49 30.18 -10.01
CA GLU A 93 9.60 31.59 -9.62
C GLU A 93 10.89 31.87 -8.84
N ARG A 94 11.34 30.95 -7.97
CA ARG A 94 12.62 31.08 -7.24
C ARG A 94 13.86 30.99 -8.13
N TYR A 95 13.86 30.11 -9.14
CA TYR A 95 15.01 29.95 -10.03
C TYR A 95 15.04 30.95 -11.21
N LEU A 96 13.88 31.48 -11.64
CA LEU A 96 13.80 32.51 -12.68
C LEU A 96 13.78 33.94 -12.13
N GLY A 97 13.49 34.12 -10.83
CA GLY A 97 13.48 35.42 -10.15
C GLY A 97 14.86 35.91 -9.70
N ASP A 98 15.87 35.02 -9.67
CA ASP A 98 17.26 35.35 -9.33
C ASP A 98 18.11 35.51 -10.60
N GLY A 99 17.55 36.21 -11.60
CA GLY A 99 18.32 36.75 -12.71
C GLY A 99 19.37 37.73 -12.15
N PRO A 100 20.62 37.70 -12.64
CA PRO A 100 21.76 38.33 -11.97
C PRO A 100 21.44 39.79 -11.66
N ALA A 101 21.36 40.10 -10.37
CA ALA A 101 21.29 41.46 -9.89
C ALA A 101 22.42 42.25 -10.56
N ARG A 102 22.01 43.26 -11.33
CA ARG A 102 22.86 44.18 -12.07
C ARG A 102 24.00 44.67 -11.18
N SER A 103 25.21 44.22 -11.49
CA SER A 103 26.44 44.89 -11.08
C SER A 103 26.65 46.09 -12.00
N THR A 104 26.10 47.25 -11.60
CA THR A 104 26.45 48.56 -12.15
C THR A 104 26.46 49.57 -11.02
#